data_AF-A0A7Z3CAT3-F1
#
_entry.id   AF-A0A7Z3CAT3-F1
#
_cell.length_a   1.000
_cell.length_b   1.000
_cell.length_c   1.000
_cell.angle_alpha   90.00
_cell.angle_beta   90.00
_cell.angle_gamma   90.00
#
_symmetry.space_group_name_H-M   'P 1'
#
loop_
_entity.id
_entity.type
_entity.pdbx_description
1 polymer ?
#
loop_
_entity_poly.entity_id
_entity_poly.type
_entity_poly.pdbx_seq_one_letter_code
_entity_poly.pdbx_strand_id
1 'polypeptide(L)'
;MPKANPPVRRLRQPLKAGKFKMESFMTEGNTWNTKRLFDALNALATNERDSVLGSASLALIEGAEQAIKVDLHEFGGLPVFIVVAGEQIIVDTLLIEAEDITDVGAFNDAVLRSREMFPLSSIGIETMPNGETAYNMFGALTADSSLANVVTEILTLAENVQRAVIAFESFFSQ
;
A
#
# COMPACT_ATOMS: atom_id res chain seq x y z
N MET A 1 -27.11 -14.38 49.59
CA MET A 1 -26.47 -13.34 48.74
C MET A 1 -26.07 -13.97 47.42
N PRO A 2 -26.65 -13.58 46.27
CA PRO A 2 -26.28 -14.12 44.97
C PRO A 2 -25.13 -13.34 44.32
N LYS A 3 -24.19 -14.06 43.71
CA LYS A 3 -22.98 -13.56 43.04
C LYS A 3 -23.35 -12.75 41.78
N ALA A 4 -22.72 -11.59 41.61
CA ALA A 4 -22.85 -10.74 40.42
C ALA A 4 -22.07 -11.33 39.24
N ASN A 5 -22.76 -11.54 38.11
CA ASN A 5 -22.13 -11.73 36.80
C ASN A 5 -21.56 -10.38 36.31
N PRO A 6 -20.35 -10.34 35.72
CA PRO A 6 -19.83 -9.11 35.13
C PRO A 6 -20.62 -8.77 33.84
N PRO A 7 -20.93 -7.50 33.57
CA PRO A 7 -21.71 -7.14 32.39
C PRO A 7 -20.81 -7.12 31.15
N VAL A 8 -20.83 -8.20 30.37
CA VAL A 8 -20.46 -8.14 28.95
C VAL A 8 -21.59 -7.39 28.24
N ARG A 9 -21.48 -6.06 28.10
CA ARG A 9 -22.40 -5.33 27.22
C ARG A 9 -21.89 -3.96 26.75
N ARG A 10 -21.84 -3.86 25.41
CA ARG A 10 -22.04 -2.69 24.54
C ARG A 10 -20.80 -2.10 23.87
N LEU A 11 -20.30 -2.80 22.85
CA LEU A 11 -19.64 -2.17 21.70
C LEU A 11 -20.29 -2.57 20.37
N ARG A 12 -21.63 -2.68 20.34
CA ARG A 12 -22.42 -2.72 19.11
C ARG A 12 -23.77 -2.07 19.35
N GLN A 13 -23.80 -0.73 19.34
CA GLN A 13 -24.98 -0.02 18.89
C GLN A 13 -24.55 0.84 17.72
N PRO A 14 -25.17 0.71 16.53
CA PRO A 14 -24.99 1.72 15.51
C PRO A 14 -25.54 3.01 16.11
N LEU A 15 -24.70 4.04 16.16
CA LEU A 15 -25.19 5.40 16.32
C LEU A 15 -26.29 5.55 15.27
N LYS A 16 -27.51 5.92 15.71
CA LYS A 16 -28.53 6.43 14.81
C LYS A 16 -27.96 7.72 14.23
N ALA A 17 -27.12 7.58 13.21
CA ALA A 17 -26.69 8.67 12.38
C ALA A 17 -27.98 9.24 11.79
N GLY A 18 -28.37 10.42 12.28
CA GLY A 18 -29.34 11.24 11.56
C GLY A 18 -28.87 11.27 10.11
N LYS A 19 -29.80 11.12 9.17
CA LYS A 19 -29.54 11.04 7.74
C LYS A 19 -28.45 12.05 7.35
N PHE A 20 -27.20 11.61 7.30
CA PHE A 20 -26.14 12.37 6.67
C PHE A 20 -26.52 12.30 5.20
N LYS A 21 -27.00 13.41 4.68
CA LYS A 21 -27.41 13.55 3.30
C LYS A 21 -26.12 13.56 2.48
N MET A 22 -25.55 12.37 2.28
CA MET A 22 -24.36 12.10 1.48
C MET A 22 -24.78 11.90 0.02
N GLU A 23 -25.67 12.77 -0.44
CA GLU A 23 -26.21 12.81 -1.80
C GLU A 23 -25.81 14.18 -2.37
N SER A 24 -24.58 14.28 -2.89
CA SER A 24 -24.13 15.29 -3.90
C SER A 24 -22.61 15.50 -4.03
N PHE A 25 -21.73 14.62 -3.52
CA PHE A 25 -20.38 14.52 -4.10
C PHE A 25 -20.41 13.51 -5.24
N MET A 26 -21.02 13.95 -6.33
CA MET A 26 -21.00 13.29 -7.64
C MET A 26 -19.57 13.30 -8.17
N THR A 27 -18.91 12.15 -8.22
CA THR A 27 -17.86 11.85 -9.22
C THR A 27 -18.31 10.63 -10.03
N GLU A 28 -19.50 10.72 -10.62
CA GLU A 28 -19.83 9.84 -11.75
C GLU A 28 -18.86 10.18 -12.91
N GLY A 29 -17.76 9.42 -13.00
CA GLY A 29 -16.80 9.47 -14.12
C GLY A 29 -15.31 9.41 -13.75
N ASN A 30 -14.94 9.57 -12.47
CA ASN A 30 -13.54 9.82 -12.09
C ASN A 30 -12.85 8.68 -11.30
N THR A 31 -13.47 7.50 -11.21
CA THR A 31 -12.83 6.33 -10.57
C THR A 31 -11.85 5.64 -11.52
N TRP A 32 -10.67 5.34 -11.01
CA TRP A 32 -9.65 4.59 -11.71
C TRP A 32 -10.08 3.14 -11.91
N ASN A 33 -9.64 2.57 -13.02
CA ASN A 33 -9.43 1.13 -13.16
C ASN A 33 -7.96 0.93 -13.52
N THR A 34 -7.45 -0.30 -13.40
CA THR A 34 -6.02 -0.59 -13.62
C THR A 34 -5.52 -0.08 -14.97
N LYS A 35 -6.27 -0.29 -16.05
CA LYS A 35 -5.85 0.13 -17.40
C LYS A 35 -5.81 1.66 -17.55
N ARG A 36 -6.85 2.38 -17.11
CA ARG A 36 -6.89 3.86 -17.16
C ARG A 36 -5.77 4.48 -16.34
N LEU A 37 -5.49 3.92 -15.17
CA LEU A 37 -4.40 4.38 -14.32
C LEU A 37 -3.03 4.11 -14.97
N PHE A 38 -2.85 2.94 -15.56
CA PHE A 38 -1.64 2.60 -16.33
C PHE A 38 -1.40 3.60 -17.45
N ASP A 39 -2.40 3.85 -18.30
CA ASP A 39 -2.26 4.76 -19.44
C ASP A 39 -1.89 6.19 -18.97
N ALA A 40 -2.48 6.64 -17.85
CA ALA A 40 -2.20 7.95 -17.26
C ALA A 40 -0.78 8.04 -16.68
N LEU A 41 -0.34 7.03 -15.92
CA LEU A 41 1.02 6.99 -15.36
C LEU A 41 2.08 6.86 -16.46
N ASN A 42 1.83 6.04 -17.49
CA ASN A 42 2.73 5.86 -18.61
C ASN A 42 2.88 7.15 -19.45
N ALA A 43 1.78 7.90 -19.62
CA ALA A 43 1.84 9.23 -20.23
C ALA A 43 2.71 10.19 -19.41
N LEU A 44 2.65 10.15 -18.07
CA LEU A 44 3.52 10.98 -17.24
C LEU A 44 5.00 10.57 -17.36
N ALA A 45 5.30 9.28 -17.28
CA ALA A 45 6.67 8.78 -17.31
C ALA A 45 7.39 9.02 -18.65
N THR A 46 6.64 9.07 -19.76
CA THR A 46 7.22 9.29 -21.11
C THR A 46 7.41 10.76 -21.47
N ASN A 47 6.82 11.68 -20.71
CA ASN A 47 6.95 13.12 -20.95
C ASN A 47 8.19 13.68 -20.24
N GLU A 48 9.34 13.71 -20.93
CA GLU A 48 10.65 14.12 -20.37
C GLU A 48 10.69 15.52 -19.72
N ARG A 49 9.73 16.42 -20.04
CA ARG A 49 9.70 17.78 -19.48
C ARG A 49 9.02 17.89 -18.12
N ASP A 50 8.12 16.96 -17.79
CA ASP A 50 7.25 17.01 -16.62
C ASP A 50 7.22 15.67 -15.85
N SER A 51 8.20 14.78 -16.07
CA SER A 51 8.20 13.46 -15.43
C SER A 51 8.43 13.59 -13.92
N VAL A 52 7.34 13.54 -13.16
CA VAL A 52 7.35 13.51 -11.69
C VAL A 52 7.80 12.14 -11.16
N LEU A 53 7.65 11.08 -11.96
CA LEU A 53 8.14 9.72 -11.63
C LEU A 53 9.60 9.49 -12.05
N GLY A 54 10.30 10.54 -12.50
CA GLY A 54 11.68 10.43 -12.96
C GLY A 54 11.81 9.50 -14.17
N SER A 55 12.87 8.72 -14.22
CA SER A 55 13.12 7.75 -15.30
C SER A 55 12.40 6.41 -15.11
N ALA A 56 11.23 6.35 -14.46
CA ALA A 56 10.54 5.09 -14.20
C ALA A 56 10.10 4.34 -15.48
N SER A 57 10.10 3.00 -15.44
CA SER A 57 9.50 2.16 -16.49
C SER A 57 8.24 1.46 -15.97
N LEU A 58 7.24 1.33 -16.85
CA LEU A 58 5.93 0.77 -16.49
C LEU A 58 5.58 -0.41 -17.38
N ALA A 59 5.00 -1.44 -16.78
CA ALA A 59 4.43 -2.59 -17.47
C ALA A 59 3.05 -2.91 -16.91
N LEU A 60 2.11 -3.25 -17.80
CA LEU A 60 0.82 -3.80 -17.40
C LEU A 60 0.93 -5.32 -17.33
N ILE A 61 0.67 -5.88 -16.15
CA ILE A 61 0.57 -7.32 -15.92
C ILE A 61 -0.86 -7.72 -16.24
N GLU A 62 -1.02 -8.54 -17.28
CA GLU A 62 -2.31 -9.10 -17.67
C GLU A 62 -2.60 -10.40 -16.92
N GLY A 63 -3.88 -10.70 -16.70
CA GLY A 63 -4.32 -11.88 -15.96
C GLY A 63 -5.75 -11.74 -15.47
N ALA A 64 -6.16 -12.66 -14.58
CA ALA A 64 -7.45 -12.56 -13.90
C ALA A 64 -7.51 -11.32 -13.00
N GLU A 65 -6.39 -10.95 -12.39
CA GLU A 65 -6.20 -9.71 -11.65
C GLU A 65 -5.13 -8.87 -12.35
N GLN A 66 -5.54 -7.74 -12.91
CA GLN A 66 -4.61 -6.84 -13.60
C GLN A 66 -3.83 -6.00 -12.58
N ALA A 67 -2.52 -5.90 -12.76
CA ALA A 67 -1.64 -5.07 -11.96
C ALA A 67 -0.75 -4.19 -12.84
N ILE A 68 -0.28 -3.08 -12.30
CA ILE A 68 0.74 -2.24 -12.91
C ILE A 68 2.04 -2.50 -12.18
N LYS A 69 3.10 -2.85 -12.90
CA LYS A 69 4.47 -2.83 -12.37
C LYS A 69 5.12 -1.51 -12.74
N VAL A 70 5.70 -0.83 -11.76
CA VAL A 70 6.50 0.39 -11.92
C VAL A 70 7.90 0.10 -11.39
N ASP A 71 8.91 0.12 -12.25
CA ASP A 71 10.31 0.01 -11.86
C ASP A 71 10.89 1.42 -11.66
N LEU A 72 11.16 1.79 -10.41
CA LEU A 72 11.65 3.12 -10.03
C LEU A 72 13.18 3.17 -10.10
N HIS A 73 13.73 3.54 -11.26
CA HIS A 73 15.19 3.49 -11.49
C HIS A 73 16.01 4.44 -10.59
N GLU A 74 15.45 5.57 -10.15
CA GLU A 74 16.10 6.45 -9.17
C GLU A 74 16.21 5.84 -7.77
N PHE A 75 15.38 4.82 -7.49
CA PHE A 75 15.39 4.03 -6.25
C PHE A 75 16.10 2.69 -6.44
N GLY A 76 17.11 2.63 -7.32
CA GLY A 76 17.86 1.40 -7.59
C GLY A 76 17.09 0.35 -8.39
N GLY A 77 16.00 0.74 -9.06
CA GLY A 77 15.12 -0.18 -9.79
C GLY A 77 14.13 -0.91 -8.89
N LEU A 78 13.75 -0.31 -7.75
CA LEU A 78 12.74 -0.85 -6.84
C LEU A 78 11.43 -1.14 -7.61
N PRO A 79 10.94 -2.39 -7.62
CA PRO A 79 9.67 -2.73 -8.25
C PRO A 79 8.50 -2.37 -7.32
N VAL A 80 7.57 -1.57 -7.82
CA VAL A 80 6.30 -1.23 -7.14
C VAL A 80 5.14 -1.79 -7.96
N PHE A 81 4.21 -2.45 -7.29
CA PHE A 81 3.01 -3.03 -7.87
C PHE A 81 1.78 -2.20 -7.49
N ILE A 82 0.91 -1.92 -8.46
CA ILE A 82 -0.31 -1.15 -8.25
C ILE A 82 -1.50 -1.95 -8.73
N VAL A 83 -2.48 -2.14 -7.86
CA VAL A 83 -3.73 -2.83 -8.17
C VAL A 83 -4.90 -1.91 -7.84
N VAL A 84 -5.88 -1.84 -8.75
CA VAL A 84 -7.16 -1.17 -8.47
C VAL A 84 -8.20 -2.23 -8.14
N ALA A 85 -8.51 -2.37 -6.85
CA ALA A 85 -9.41 -3.37 -6.30
C ALA A 85 -10.70 -2.72 -5.80
N GLY A 86 -11.74 -2.72 -6.65
CA GLY A 86 -13.00 -2.05 -6.36
C GLY A 86 -12.80 -0.54 -6.19
N GLU A 87 -13.05 -0.03 -4.98
CA GLU A 87 -12.96 1.40 -4.63
C GLU A 87 -11.58 1.80 -4.08
N GLN A 88 -10.58 0.92 -4.15
CA GLN A 88 -9.25 1.15 -3.61
C GLN A 88 -8.16 0.99 -4.66
N ILE A 89 -7.13 1.81 -4.54
CA ILE A 89 -5.84 1.65 -5.20
C ILE A 89 -4.88 1.17 -4.13
N ILE A 90 -4.26 0.02 -4.34
CA ILE A 90 -3.22 -0.52 -3.48
C ILE A 90 -1.90 -0.33 -4.21
N VAL A 91 -0.92 0.26 -3.53
CA VAL A 91 0.45 0.43 -4.00
C VAL A 91 1.32 -0.40 -3.08
N ASP A 92 1.99 -1.43 -3.60
CA ASP A 92 2.65 -2.48 -2.83
C ASP A 92 4.06 -2.76 -3.34
N THR A 93 4.98 -3.14 -2.46
CA THR A 93 6.31 -3.63 -2.81
C THR A 93 6.85 -4.58 -1.75
N LEU A 94 7.66 -5.54 -2.20
CA LEU A 94 8.35 -6.49 -1.32
C LEU A 94 9.37 -5.74 -0.45
N LEU A 95 9.32 -5.96 0.86
CA LEU A 95 10.34 -5.48 1.79
C LEU A 95 11.42 -6.55 2.00
N ILE A 96 11.02 -7.75 2.42
CA ILE A 96 11.94 -8.86 2.68
C ILE A 96 11.19 -10.19 2.77
N GLU A 97 11.82 -11.30 2.36
CA GLU A 97 11.30 -12.64 2.56
C GLU A 97 11.46 -13.08 4.03
N ALA A 98 10.49 -13.84 4.55
CA ALA A 98 10.53 -14.27 5.95
C ALA A 98 11.70 -15.22 6.25
N GLU A 99 12.23 -15.91 5.25
CA GLU A 99 13.42 -16.75 5.39
C GLU A 99 14.71 -15.96 5.63
N ASP A 100 14.74 -14.71 5.17
CA ASP A 100 15.89 -13.81 5.35
C ASP A 100 15.84 -13.02 6.67
N ILE A 101 14.99 -13.44 7.62
CA ILE A 101 14.83 -12.78 8.92
C ILE A 101 15.37 -13.69 10.03
N THR A 102 16.37 -13.18 10.75
CA THR A 102 17.07 -13.91 11.82
C THR A 102 16.19 -14.24 13.04
N ASP A 103 15.30 -13.32 13.43
CA ASP A 103 14.31 -13.51 14.49
C ASP A 103 12.98 -12.86 14.11
N VAL A 104 12.08 -13.67 13.55
CA VAL A 104 10.74 -13.26 13.11
C VAL A 104 9.91 -12.68 14.26
N GLY A 105 10.07 -13.20 15.49
CA GLY A 105 9.32 -12.72 16.64
C GLY A 105 9.72 -11.31 17.05
N ALA A 106 11.03 -11.07 17.15
CA ALA A 106 11.58 -9.76 17.46
C ALA A 106 11.34 -8.74 16.34
N PHE A 107 11.44 -9.16 15.08
CA PHE A 107 11.14 -8.32 13.93
C PHE A 107 9.67 -7.87 13.92
N ASN A 108 8.74 -8.77 14.20
CA ASN A 108 7.31 -8.43 14.32
C ASN A 108 7.04 -7.38 15.41
N ASP A 109 7.66 -7.48 16.58
CA ASP A 109 7.53 -6.45 17.63
C ASP A 109 8.09 -5.10 17.16
N ALA A 110 9.24 -5.10 16.48
CA ALA A 110 9.84 -3.90 15.92
C ALA A 110 8.95 -3.24 14.86
N VAL A 111 8.39 -4.02 13.93
CA VAL A 111 7.44 -3.57 12.92
C VAL A 111 6.22 -2.93 13.57
N LEU A 112 5.61 -3.56 14.56
CA LEU A 112 4.42 -3.04 15.25
C LEU A 112 4.68 -1.71 15.99
N ARG A 113 5.94 -1.43 16.36
CA ARG A 113 6.35 -0.17 17.01
C ARG A 113 6.80 0.90 16.03
N SER A 114 6.90 0.59 14.74
CA SER A 114 7.46 1.47 13.72
C SER A 114 6.44 2.39 13.02
N ARG A 115 5.17 2.40 13.45
CA ARG A 115 4.08 3.19 12.82
C ARG A 115 4.44 4.65 12.54
N GLU A 116 5.16 5.31 13.44
CA GLU A 116 5.51 6.73 13.28
C GLU A 116 6.68 6.96 12.31
N MET A 117 7.41 5.90 11.94
CA MET A 117 8.58 5.97 11.06
C MET A 117 8.19 6.02 9.57
N PHE A 118 7.04 5.47 9.21
CA PHE A 118 6.62 5.25 7.81
C PHE A 118 5.27 5.91 7.52
N PRO A 119 5.23 7.25 7.36
CA PRO A 119 3.97 7.94 7.07
C PRO A 119 3.36 7.43 5.76
N LEU A 120 2.04 7.21 5.75
CA LEU A 120 1.28 6.71 4.59
C LEU A 120 1.62 5.28 4.15
N SER A 121 2.56 4.60 4.81
CA SER A 121 2.88 3.20 4.51
C SER A 121 2.59 2.29 5.70
N SER A 122 2.17 1.08 5.40
CA SER A 122 1.99 -0.01 6.35
C SER A 122 2.91 -1.17 5.97
N ILE A 123 3.27 -2.00 6.94
CA ILE A 123 3.97 -3.27 6.70
C ILE A 123 2.98 -4.40 6.97
N GLY A 124 2.88 -5.33 6.03
CA GLY A 124 2.05 -6.53 6.13
C GLY A 124 2.87 -7.79 5.93
N ILE A 125 2.28 -8.92 6.31
CA ILE A 125 2.80 -10.25 6.03
C ILE A 125 1.87 -10.90 5.01
N GLU A 126 2.41 -11.40 3.92
CA GLU A 126 1.67 -12.09 2.88
C GLU A 126 2.27 -13.47 2.60
N THR A 127 1.42 -14.40 2.16
CA THR A 127 1.87 -15.66 1.58
C THR A 127 1.86 -15.52 0.06
N MET A 128 3.05 -15.53 -0.54
CA MET A 128 3.25 -15.42 -1.96
C MET A 128 2.67 -16.64 -2.71
N PRO A 129 2.40 -16.56 -4.03
CA PRO A 129 1.83 -17.68 -4.79
C PRO A 129 2.65 -18.98 -4.79
N ASN A 130 3.95 -18.90 -4.53
CA ASN A 130 4.85 -20.04 -4.37
C ASN A 130 4.78 -20.69 -2.96
N GLY A 131 4.01 -20.11 -2.03
CA GLY A 131 3.85 -20.59 -0.66
C GLY A 131 4.84 -19.99 0.34
N GLU A 132 5.79 -19.18 -0.12
CA GLU A 132 6.72 -18.46 0.75
C GLU A 132 6.02 -17.31 1.47
N THR A 133 6.53 -16.96 2.65
CA THR A 133 6.02 -15.83 3.42
C THR A 133 6.94 -14.64 3.21
N ALA A 134 6.38 -13.48 2.94
CA ALA A 134 7.12 -12.24 2.77
C ALA A 134 6.49 -11.10 3.57
N TYR A 135 7.32 -10.12 3.88
CA TYR A 135 6.88 -8.84 4.39
C TYR A 135 6.82 -7.86 3.23
N ASN A 136 5.70 -7.16 3.10
CA ASN A 136 5.49 -6.16 2.08
C ASN A 136 5.24 -4.81 2.74
N MET A 137 5.69 -3.75 2.08
CA MET A 137 5.26 -2.39 2.39
C MET A 137 4.22 -1.95 1.39
N PHE A 138 3.13 -1.38 1.88
CA PHE A 138 2.06 -0.92 1.03
C PHE A 138 1.38 0.35 1.55
N GLY A 139 0.85 1.09 0.60
CA GLY A 139 -0.02 2.24 0.76
C GLY A 139 -1.37 1.98 0.09
N ALA A 140 -2.39 2.74 0.48
CA ALA A 140 -3.72 2.59 -0.09
C ALA A 140 -4.43 3.94 -0.24
N LEU A 141 -5.01 4.16 -1.41
CA LEU A 141 -5.85 5.33 -1.71
C LEU A 141 -7.25 4.90 -2.13
N THR A 142 -8.19 5.84 -2.14
CA THR A 142 -9.48 5.64 -2.81
C THR A 142 -9.30 5.67 -4.32
N ALA A 143 -10.10 4.88 -5.05
CA ALA A 143 -10.04 4.79 -6.51
C ALA A 143 -10.42 6.09 -7.23
N ASP A 144 -10.99 7.08 -6.55
CA ASP A 144 -11.27 8.41 -7.09
C ASP A 144 -10.17 9.45 -6.78
N SER A 145 -9.06 9.02 -6.17
CA SER A 145 -7.91 9.89 -5.87
C SER A 145 -7.33 10.51 -7.13
N SER A 146 -6.80 11.74 -7.01
CA SER A 146 -6.14 12.41 -8.14
C SER A 146 -4.89 11.65 -8.58
N LEU A 147 -4.51 11.76 -9.86
CA LEU A 147 -3.27 11.15 -10.36
C LEU A 147 -2.04 11.65 -9.59
N ALA A 148 -2.02 12.92 -9.18
CA ALA A 148 -0.95 13.50 -8.37
C ALA A 148 -0.86 12.84 -6.98
N ASN A 149 -1.99 12.52 -6.34
CA ASN A 149 -1.99 11.78 -5.08
C ASN A 149 -1.47 10.35 -5.26
N VAL A 150 -1.85 9.67 -6.35
CA VAL A 150 -1.32 8.33 -6.65
C VAL A 150 0.20 8.37 -6.86
N VAL A 151 0.72 9.34 -7.61
CA VAL A 151 2.17 9.54 -7.79
C VAL A 151 2.85 9.83 -6.45
N THR A 152 2.26 10.68 -5.62
CA THR A 152 2.77 10.99 -4.27
C THR A 152 2.86 9.73 -3.41
N GLU A 153 1.85 8.87 -3.46
CA GLU A 153 1.86 7.59 -2.73
C GLU A 153 2.99 6.67 -3.19
N ILE A 154 3.18 6.52 -4.51
CA ILE A 154 4.25 5.68 -5.09
C ILE A 154 5.63 6.14 -4.60
N LEU A 155 5.90 7.45 -4.67
CA LEU A 155 7.19 8.00 -4.27
C LEU A 155 7.37 7.94 -2.75
N THR A 156 6.32 8.23 -1.97
CA THR A 156 6.37 8.14 -0.51
C THR A 156 6.63 6.70 -0.06
N LEU A 157 6.00 5.70 -0.70
CA LEU A 157 6.25 4.30 -0.43
C LEU A 157 7.71 3.93 -0.71
N ALA A 158 8.26 4.37 -1.85
CA ALA A 158 9.64 4.10 -2.22
C ALA A 158 10.66 4.67 -1.22
N GLU A 159 10.44 5.91 -0.75
CA GLU A 159 11.26 6.52 0.32
C GLU A 159 11.14 5.76 1.64
N ASN A 160 9.92 5.34 2.00
CA ASN A 160 9.68 4.61 3.24
C ASN A 160 10.31 3.22 3.23
N VAL A 161 10.36 2.54 2.07
CA VAL A 161 11.04 1.25 1.93
C VAL A 161 12.54 1.39 2.19
N GLN A 162 13.20 2.39 1.59
CA GLN A 162 14.61 2.64 1.87
C GLN A 162 14.86 2.91 3.36
N ARG A 163 13.97 3.69 4.00
CA ARG A 163 14.04 3.93 5.44
C ARG A 163 13.83 2.65 6.24
N ALA A 164 12.91 1.78 5.85
CA ALA A 164 12.63 0.52 6.52
C ALA A 164 13.80 -0.45 6.42
N VAL A 165 14.44 -0.56 5.26
CA VAL A 165 15.64 -1.37 5.06
C VAL A 165 16.74 -0.97 6.04
N ILE A 166 16.99 0.34 6.21
CA ILE A 166 17.98 0.85 7.17
C ILE A 166 17.52 0.61 8.62
N ALA A 167 16.25 0.87 8.93
CA ALA A 167 15.72 0.74 10.29
C ALA A 167 15.71 -0.70 10.80
N PHE A 168 15.59 -1.67 9.90
CA PHE A 168 15.47 -3.08 10.23
C PHE A 168 16.67 -3.94 9.83
N GLU A 169 17.74 -3.35 9.30
CA GLU A 169 18.94 -4.04 8.83
C GLU A 169 19.45 -5.09 9.82
N SER A 170 19.41 -4.81 11.13
CA SER A 170 19.89 -5.73 12.16
C SER A 170 19.09 -7.03 12.29
N PHE A 171 17.89 -7.11 11.71
CA PHE A 171 17.05 -8.30 11.70
C PHE A 171 17.32 -9.20 10.47
N PHE A 172 17.94 -8.67 9.43
CA PHE A 172 18.13 -9.36 8.16
C PHE A 172 19.35 -10.29 8.23
N SER A 173 19.23 -11.49 7.66
CA SER A 173 20.37 -12.37 7.49
C SER A 173 21.34 -11.78 6.46
N GLN A 174 22.62 -11.71 6.82
CA GLN A 174 23.70 -11.27 5.92
C GLN A 174 23.99 -12.27 4.80
#